data_AF-A0A087E210-F1
#
_entry.id   AF-A0A087E210-F1
#
_cell.length_a   1.000
_cell.length_b   1.000
_cell.length_c   1.000
_cell.angle_alpha   90.00
_cell.angle_beta   90.00
_cell.angle_gamma   90.00
#
_symmetry.space_group_name_H-M   'P 1'
#
loop_
_entity.id
_entity.type
_entity.pdbx_description
1 polymer ?
#
loop_
_entity_poly.entity_id
_entity_poly.type
_entity_poly.pdbx_seq_one_letter_code
_entity_poly.pdbx_strand_id
1 'polypeptide(L)' 'MPTQLTREQLAENVYQSVHSVEMEGGGVSPEFMAEAKEYVNGRINVDQWKDRIKSRLKAKYAR' A
#
# COMPACT_ATOMS: atom_id res chain seq x y z
N MET A 1 -22.78 -9.53 -0.40
CA MET A 1 -21.64 -9.65 0.53
C MET A 1 -20.42 -9.06 -0.15
N PRO A 2 -19.72 -8.07 0.41
CA PRO A 2 -18.44 -7.66 -0.16
C PRO A 2 -17.47 -8.85 -0.07
N THR A 3 -16.95 -9.28 -1.21
CA THR A 3 -16.03 -10.43 -1.29
C THR A 3 -14.72 -10.02 -0.62
N GLN A 4 -14.45 -10.56 0.56
CA GLN A 4 -13.17 -10.33 1.23
C GLN A 4 -12.08 -11.05 0.44
N LEU A 5 -11.09 -10.30 -0.04
CA LEU A 5 -9.96 -10.86 -0.79
C LEU A 5 -9.12 -11.77 0.11
N THR A 6 -8.58 -12.84 -0.46
CA THR A 6 -7.61 -13.69 0.24
C THR A 6 -6.25 -12.99 0.35
N ARG A 7 -5.38 -13.50 1.23
CA ARG A 7 -4.02 -12.99 1.40
C ARG A 7 -3.22 -13.03 0.09
N GLU A 8 -3.39 -14.09 -0.70
CA GLU A 8 -2.73 -14.27 -1.99
C GLU A 8 -3.21 -13.22 -3.00
N GLN A 9 -4.53 -12.99 -3.07
CA GLN A 9 -5.09 -11.94 -3.93
C GLN A 9 -4.63 -10.54 -3.52
N LEU A 10 -4.51 -10.28 -2.22
CA LEU A 10 -3.96 -9.02 -1.72
C LEU A 10 -2.48 -8.86 -2.09
N ALA A 11 -1.69 -9.93 -1.96
CA ALA A 11 -0.27 -9.91 -2.31
C ALA A 11 -0.09 -9.66 -3.82
N GLU A 12 -0.89 -10.31 -4.65
CA GLU A 12 -0.86 -10.11 -6.11
C GLU A 12 -1.27 -8.69 -6.49
N ASN A 13 -2.32 -8.14 -5.89
CA ASN A 13 -2.72 -6.75 -6.13
C ASN A 13 -1.62 -5.75 -5.75
N VAL A 14 -0.94 -5.97 -4.62
CA VAL A 14 0.20 -5.14 -4.21
C VAL A 14 1.35 -5.27 -5.22
N TYR A 15 1.69 -6.49 -5.64
CA TYR A 15 2.74 -6.73 -6.62
C TYR A 15 2.46 -6.02 -7.94
N GLN A 16 1.26 -6.18 -8.52
CA GLN A 16 0.86 -5.54 -9.77
C GLN A 16 0.92 -4.00 -9.66
N SER A 17 0.50 -3.45 -8.52
CA SER A 17 0.54 -2.00 -8.28
C SER A 17 1.97 -1.47 -8.21
N VAL A 18 2.86 -2.16 -7.50
CA VAL A 18 4.29 -1.78 -7.42
C VAL A 18 4.95 -1.90 -8.78
N HIS A 19 4.72 -3.01 -9.48
CA HIS A 19 5.28 -3.26 -10.80
C HIS A 19 4.86 -2.19 -11.82
N SER A 20 3.59 -1.77 -11.81
CA SER A 20 3.12 -0.68 -12.67
C SER A 20 3.89 0.62 -12.43
N VAL A 21 4.13 0.98 -11.16
CA VAL A 21 4.91 2.19 -10.82
C VAL A 21 6.36 2.07 -11.27
N GLU A 22 6.97 0.91 -11.13
CA GLU A 22 8.34 0.64 -11.59
C GLU A 22 8.45 0.75 -13.12
N MET A 23 7.45 0.25 -13.85
CA MET A 23 7.39 0.35 -15.32
C MET A 23 7.28 1.80 -15.82
N GLU A 24 6.71 2.69 -15.02
CA GLU A 24 6.66 4.14 -15.28
C GLU A 24 7.96 4.87 -14.88
N GLY A 25 8.98 4.14 -14.42
CA GLY A 25 10.24 4.71 -13.91
C GLY A 25 10.13 5.30 -12.51
N GLY A 26 9.02 5.06 -11.82
CA GLY A 26 8.81 5.43 -10.44
C GLY A 26 9.45 4.44 -9.46
N GLY A 27 9.28 4.73 -8.17
CA GLY A 27 9.68 3.83 -7.10
C GLY A 27 8.78 3.99 -5.88
N VAL A 28 8.57 2.90 -5.16
CA VAL A 28 7.85 2.89 -3.89
C VAL A 28 8.82 3.00 -2.72
N SER A 29 8.43 3.73 -1.68
CA SER A 29 9.31 3.90 -0.51
C SER A 29 9.34 2.62 0.36
N PRO A 30 10.40 2.41 1.14
CA PRO A 30 10.47 1.29 2.09
C PRO A 30 9.30 1.27 3.08
N GLU A 31 8.84 2.44 3.52
CA GLU A 31 7.68 2.57 4.42
C GLU A 31 6.38 2.12 3.74
N PHE A 32 6.22 2.43 2.45
CA PHE A 32 5.08 1.94 1.67
C PHE A 32 5.07 0.41 1.62
N MET A 33 6.23 -0.21 1.37
CA MET A 33 6.34 -1.68 1.32
C MET A 33 6.11 -2.34 2.68
N ALA A 34 6.54 -1.71 3.78
CA ALA A 34 6.25 -2.19 5.13
C ALA A 34 4.74 -2.17 5.41
N GLU A 35 4.04 -1.10 5.05
CA GLU A 35 2.59 -0.98 5.20
C GLU A 35 1.84 -1.96 4.28
N ALA A 36 2.30 -2.15 3.05
CA ALA A 36 1.73 -3.13 2.12
C ALA A 36 1.79 -4.56 2.70
N LYS A 37 2.88 -4.91 3.39
CA LYS A 37 3.00 -6.18 4.11
C LYS A 37 2.01 -6.28 5.27
N GLU A 38 1.76 -5.20 6.00
CA GLU A 38 0.74 -5.19 7.06
C GLU A 38 -0.67 -5.38 6.48
N TYR A 39 -0.96 -4.75 5.34
CA TYR A 39 -2.23 -4.88 4.63
C TYR A 39 -2.47 -6.32 4.14
N VAL A 40 -1.48 -6.92 3.46
CA VAL A 40 -1.54 -8.31 2.99
C VAL A 40 -1.74 -9.29 4.14
N ASN A 41 -1.13 -9.04 5.30
CA ASN A 41 -1.31 -9.89 6.49
C ASN A 41 -2.58 -9.57 7.29
N GLY A 42 -3.44 -8.67 6.80
CA GLY A 42 -4.70 -8.30 7.45
C GLY A 42 -4.54 -7.53 8.77
N ARG A 43 -3.34 -7.00 9.06
CA ARG A 43 -3.08 -6.19 10.27
C ARG A 43 -3.65 -4.78 10.15
N ILE A 44 -3.75 -4.28 8.91
CA ILE A 44 -4.43 -3.04 8.57
C ILE A 44 -5.37 -3.28 7.39
N ASN A 45 -6.43 -2.49 7.31
CA ASN A 45 -7.27 -2.42 6.12
C ASN A 45 -6.80 -1.29 5.17
N VAL A 46 -7.45 -1.20 4.00
CA VAL A 46 -7.08 -0.22 2.96
C VAL A 46 -7.27 1.23 3.42
N ASP A 47 -8.28 1.52 4.24
CA ASP A 47 -8.56 2.87 4.73
C ASP A 47 -7.49 3.33 5.72
N GLN A 48 -7.11 2.46 6.66
CA GLN A 48 -6.00 2.68 7.57
C GLN A 48 -4.69 2.91 6.81
N TRP A 49 -4.44 2.14 5.74
CA TRP A 49 -3.26 2.34 4.91
C TRP A 49 -3.28 3.70 4.20
N LYS A 50 -4.42 4.09 3.61
CA LYS A 50 -4.59 5.40 2.95
C LYS A 50 -4.36 6.56 3.92
N ASP A 51 -4.85 6.46 5.15
CA ASP A 51 -4.68 7.53 6.14
C ASP A 51 -3.22 7.66 6.62
N ARG A 52 -2.47 6.56 6.71
CA ARG A 52 -1.02 6.59 6.98
C ARG A 52 -0.25 7.28 5.86
N ILE A 53 -0.56 6.95 4.60
CA ILE A 53 0.04 7.61 3.42
C ILE A 53 -0.25 9.12 3.45
N LYS A 54 -1.52 9.52 3.64
CA LYS A 54 -1.90 10.94 3.73
C LYS A 54 -1.16 11.66 4.85
N SER A 55 -1.06 11.05 6.04
CA SER A 55 -0.36 11.64 7.18
C SER A 55 1.13 11.84 6.89
N ARG A 56 1.77 10.87 6.24
CA ARG A 56 3.17 10.96 5.80
C ARG A 56 3.38 12.06 4.77
N LEU A 57 2.51 12.15 3.76
CA LEU A 57 2.57 13.22 2.76
C LEU A 57 2.38 14.60 3.42
N LYS A 58 1.37 14.75 4.29
CA LYS A 58 1.15 15.99 5.04
C LYS A 58 2.39 16.40 5.85
N ALA A 59 3.02 15.46 6.56
CA ALA A 59 4.24 15.74 7.31
C ALA A 59 5.42 16.15 6.41
N LYS A 60 5.52 15.57 5.20
CA LYS A 60 6.57 15.89 4.23
C LYS A 60 6.42 17.28 3.60
N TYR A 61 5.19 17.70 3.32
CA TYR A 61 4.87 18.97 2.65
C TYR A 61 4.42 20.10 3.59
N ALA A 62 4.33 19.86 4.90
CA ALA A 62 4.09 20.90 5.91
C ALA A 62 5.36 21.66 6.33
N ARG A 63 6.49 21.41 5.64
CA ARG A 63 7.74 22.16 5.73
C ARG A 63 7.91 23.00 4.49
#